data_AF-A0A7C2DPY7-F1
#
_entry.id   AF-A0A7C2DPY7-F1
#
_cell.length_a   1.000
_cell.length_b   1.000
_cell.length_c   1.000
_cell.angle_alpha   90.00
_cell.angle_beta   90.00
_cell.angle_gamma   90.00
#
_symmetry.space_group_name_H-M   'P 1'
#
loop_
_entity.id
_entity.type
_entity.pdbx_description
1 polymer ?
#
loop_
_entity_poly.entity_id
_entity_poly.type
_entity_poly.pdbx_seq_one_letter_code
_entity_poly.pdbx_strand_id
1 'polypeptide(L)'
;PFFPKRPDLIVYRAIRGMIPRKKSKGREALKRLKVYLGKPAEIKGEVMRFEEHQKPVECKYITIYELSRRLGWIDKRVGKNE
;
A
#
# COMPACT_ATOMS: atom_id res chain seq x y z
N PRO A 1 -2.18 -18.54 -7.13
CA PRO A 1 -1.95 -17.33 -6.29
C PRO A 1 -1.80 -16.07 -7.15
N PHE A 2 -2.60 -15.02 -6.89
CA PHE A 2 -2.56 -13.77 -7.65
C PHE A 2 -1.55 -12.79 -7.07
N PHE A 3 -0.49 -12.46 -7.81
CA PHE A 3 0.56 -11.52 -7.40
C PHE A 3 0.28 -10.11 -7.95
N PRO A 4 -0.23 -9.18 -7.12
CA PRO A 4 -0.50 -7.84 -7.58
C PRO A 4 0.80 -7.11 -7.92
N LYS A 5 0.80 -6.38 -9.03
CA LYS A 5 1.89 -5.49 -9.43
C LYS A 5 1.67 -4.05 -8.97
N ARG A 6 0.41 -3.65 -8.80
CA ARG A 6 0.00 -2.30 -8.39
C ARG A 6 0.36 -2.07 -6.90
N PRO A 7 0.98 -0.94 -6.54
CA PRO A 7 1.60 -0.75 -5.22
C PRO A 7 0.60 -0.76 -4.05
N ASP A 8 -0.57 -0.14 -4.20
CA ASP A 8 -1.66 -0.21 -3.20
C ASP A 8 -2.12 -1.65 -2.93
N LEU A 9 -2.23 -2.46 -3.97
CA LEU A 9 -2.62 -3.86 -3.86
C LEU A 9 -1.52 -4.74 -3.24
N ILE A 10 -0.24 -4.39 -3.44
CA ILE A 10 0.89 -5.06 -2.75
C ILE A 10 0.77 -4.82 -1.24
N VAL A 11 0.57 -3.56 -0.83
CA VAL A 11 0.36 -3.19 0.59
C VAL A 11 -0.88 -3.87 1.16
N TYR A 12 -2.00 -3.82 0.45
CA TYR A 12 -3.22 -4.50 0.87
C TYR A 12 -3.00 -6.01 1.04
N ARG A 13 -2.27 -6.65 0.11
CA ARG A 13 -1.94 -8.08 0.21
C ARG A 13 -1.06 -8.39 1.42
N ALA A 14 -0.08 -7.54 1.74
CA ALA A 14 0.76 -7.69 2.93
C ALA A 14 -0.07 -7.64 4.21
N ILE A 15 -0.90 -6.60 4.37
CA ILE A 15 -1.79 -6.45 5.54
C ILE A 15 -2.78 -7.62 5.62
N ARG A 16 -3.35 -8.04 4.49
CA ARG A 16 -4.24 -9.20 4.40
C ARG A 16 -3.56 -10.50 4.85
N GLY A 17 -2.26 -10.64 4.65
CA GLY A 17 -1.48 -11.79 5.11
C GLY A 17 -1.36 -11.86 6.63
N MET A 18 -1.42 -10.71 7.32
CA MET A 18 -1.29 -10.61 8.78
C MET A 18 -2.63 -10.79 9.52
N ILE A 19 -3.76 -10.83 8.80
CA ILE A 19 -5.11 -10.89 9.38
C ILE A 19 -5.71 -12.31 9.21
N PRO A 20 -6.39 -12.88 10.23
CA PRO A 20 -7.07 -14.18 10.13
C PRO A 20 -8.35 -14.09 9.27
N ARG A 21 -8.18 -13.95 7.96
CA ARG A 21 -9.25 -13.66 6.98
C ARG A 21 -10.35 -14.73 6.86
N LYS A 22 -10.12 -15.95 7.37
CA LYS A 22 -11.15 -17.02 7.36
C LYS A 22 -12.22 -16.79 8.43
N LYS A 23 -11.86 -16.12 9.53
CA LYS A 23 -12.79 -15.78 10.64
C LYS A 23 -13.59 -14.52 10.32
N SER A 24 -14.80 -14.42 10.87
CA SER A 24 -15.69 -13.25 10.71
C SER A 24 -14.99 -11.95 11.13
N LYS A 25 -14.35 -11.93 12.30
CA LYS A 25 -13.60 -10.77 12.81
C LYS A 25 -12.53 -10.27 11.84
N GLY A 26 -11.79 -11.18 11.20
CA GLY A 26 -10.77 -10.82 10.22
C GLY A 26 -11.36 -10.27 8.92
N ARG A 27 -12.51 -10.81 8.48
CA ARG A 27 -13.25 -10.27 7.31
C ARG A 27 -13.75 -8.85 7.59
N GLU A 28 -14.32 -8.62 8.76
CA GLU A 28 -14.80 -7.28 9.14
C GLU A 28 -13.66 -6.27 9.28
N ALA A 29 -12.51 -6.68 9.83
CA ALA A 29 -11.32 -5.82 9.88
C ALA A 29 -10.84 -5.43 8.47
N LEU A 30 -10.80 -6.37 7.53
CA LEU A 30 -10.40 -6.10 6.15
C LEU A 30 -11.39 -5.21 5.39
N LYS A 31 -12.69 -5.26 5.71
CA LYS A 31 -13.70 -4.36 5.11
C LYS A 31 -13.48 -2.90 5.52
N ARG A 32 -12.95 -2.65 6.71
CA ARG A 32 -12.66 -1.29 7.21
C ARG A 32 -11.40 -0.70 6.60
N LEU A 33 -10.49 -1.55 6.10
CA LEU A 33 -9.24 -1.12 5.51
C LEU A 33 -9.45 -0.63 4.07
N LYS A 34 -9.11 0.63 3.82
CA LYS A 34 -9.00 1.19 2.46
C LYS A 34 -7.56 1.64 2.23
N VAL A 35 -6.94 1.15 1.16
CA VAL A 35 -5.58 1.50 0.77
C VAL A 35 -5.65 2.33 -0.50
N TYR A 36 -5.03 3.50 -0.48
CA TYR A 36 -5.03 4.43 -1.60
C TYR A 36 -3.62 4.66 -2.12
N LEU A 37 -3.58 4.98 -3.40
CA LEU A 37 -2.37 5.40 -4.11
C LEU A 37 -2.33 6.94 -4.05
N GLY A 38 -1.54 7.48 -3.12
CA GLY A 38 -1.57 8.92 -2.80
C GLY A 38 -2.72 9.30 -1.86
N LYS A 39 -2.87 10.61 -1.57
CA LYS A 39 -3.93 11.13 -0.71
C LYS A 39 -5.19 11.43 -1.53
N PRO A 40 -6.34 10.78 -1.26
CA PRO A 40 -7.62 11.12 -1.91
C PRO A 40 -8.07 12.54 -1.54
N ALA A 41 -8.64 13.28 -2.49
CA ALA A 41 -9.12 14.65 -2.29
C ALA A 41 -10.28 14.73 -1.27
N GLU A 42 -11.06 13.66 -1.16
CA GLU A 42 -12.20 13.55 -0.25
C GLU A 42 -11.78 13.45 1.24
N ILE A 43 -10.54 13.05 1.52
CA ILE A 43 -10.04 12.88 2.88
C ILE A 43 -9.35 14.18 3.33
N LYS A 44 -10.12 15.03 4.01
CA LYS A 44 -9.66 16.33 4.56
C LYS A 44 -9.12 16.26 6.00
N GLY A 45 -8.91 15.07 6.55
CA GLY A 45 -8.40 14.87 7.92
C GLY A 45 -6.88 14.91 8.04
N GLU A 46 -6.42 15.02 9.29
CA GLU A 46 -5.03 14.84 9.67
C GLU A 46 -4.57 13.41 9.38
N VAL A 47 -3.37 13.28 8.83
CA VAL A 47 -2.76 11.98 8.56
C VAL A 47 -2.03 11.56 9.82
N MET A 48 -2.60 10.62 10.58
CA MET A 48 -1.89 10.02 11.70
C MET A 48 -0.67 9.27 11.16
N ARG A 49 0.50 9.61 11.71
CA ARG A 49 1.81 9.09 11.33
C ARG A 49 2.34 8.27 12.50
N PHE A 50 2.77 7.03 12.25
CA PHE A 50 3.38 6.19 13.27
C PHE A 50 4.87 6.49 13.34
N GLU A 51 5.29 7.31 14.31
CA GLU A 51 6.69 7.76 14.45
C GLU A 51 7.69 6.61 14.60
N GLU A 52 7.30 5.54 15.30
CA GLU A 52 8.13 4.33 15.49
C GLU A 52 8.56 3.68 14.17
N HIS A 53 7.76 3.84 13.11
CA HIS A 53 7.99 3.24 11.79
C HIS A 53 8.57 4.24 10.78
N GLN A 54 8.87 5.47 11.21
CA GLN A 54 9.48 6.52 10.38
C GLN A 54 10.99 6.64 10.56
N LYS A 55 11.57 5.84 11.45
CA LYS A 55 13.01 5.84 11.66
C LYS A 55 13.71 5.60 10.32
N PRO A 56 14.70 6.45 9.96
CA PRO A 56 15.45 6.25 8.74
C PRO A 56 16.09 4.88 8.79
N VAL A 57 15.89 4.12 7.73
CA VAL A 57 16.47 2.80 7.59
C VAL A 57 17.92 3.00 7.17
N GLU A 58 18.88 2.61 8.01
CA GLU A 58 20.32 2.78 7.73
C GLU A 58 20.84 1.84 6.63
N CYS A 59 20.02 0.88 6.18
CA CYS A 59 20.37 -0.08 5.15
C CYS A 59 19.77 0.25 3.78
N LYS A 60 20.24 -0.43 2.74
CA LYS A 60 19.68 -0.30 1.38
C LYS A 60 18.20 -0.69 1.40
N TYR A 61 17.34 0.24 0.99
CA TYR A 61 15.90 0.01 0.87
C TYR A 61 15.41 0.28 -0.56
N ILE A 62 14.23 -0.24 -0.87
CA ILE A 62 13.50 0.03 -2.11
C ILE A 62 12.11 0.52 -1.75
N THR A 63 11.58 1.47 -2.52
CA THR A 63 10.19 1.89 -2.34
C THR A 63 9.24 0.91 -3.00
N ILE A 64 8.03 0.75 -2.46
CA ILE A 64 6.99 -0.10 -3.08
C ILE A 64 6.66 0.39 -4.49
N TYR A 65 6.70 1.71 -4.71
CA TYR A 65 6.49 2.30 -6.02
C TYR A 65 7.53 1.84 -7.04
N GLU A 66 8.81 1.88 -6.67
CA GLU A 66 9.90 1.42 -7.53
C GLU A 66 9.83 -0.09 -7.80
N LEU A 67 9.54 -0.88 -6.76
CA LEU A 67 9.29 -2.32 -6.90
C LEU A 67 8.17 -2.59 -7.91
N SER A 68 7.05 -1.88 -7.80
CA SER A 68 5.94 -1.99 -8.74
C SER A 68 6.33 -1.68 -10.18
N ARG A 69 7.12 -0.63 -10.41
CA ARG A 69 7.63 -0.29 -11.76
C ARG A 69 8.50 -1.42 -12.32
N ARG A 70 9.41 -1.97 -11.52
CA ARG A 70 10.28 -3.10 -11.92
C ARG A 70 9.48 -4.37 -12.25
N LEU A 71 8.35 -4.59 -11.58
CA LEU A 71 7.43 -5.71 -11.86
C LEU A 71 6.55 -5.50 -13.12
N GLY A 72 6.68 -4.35 -13.79
CA GLY A 72 5.94 -4.00 -15.00
C GLY A 72 4.57 -3.35 -14.72
N TRP A 73 4.39 -2.71 -13.57
CA TRP A 73 3.24 -1.84 -13.35
C TRP A 73 3.49 -0.46 -13.96
N ILE A 74 2.55 0.00 -14.79
CA ILE A 74 2.56 1.33 -15.41
C ILE A 74 1.62 2.23 -14.61
N ASP A 75 2.16 3.31 -14.05
CA ASP A 75 1.34 4.32 -13.38
C ASP A 75 0.75 5.29 -14.41
N LYS A 76 -0.56 5.18 -14.64
CA LYS A 76 -1.29 6.05 -15.58
C LYS A 76 -1.44 7.49 -15.08
N ARG A 77 -1.12 7.78 -13.82
CA ARG A 77 -1.24 9.11 -13.22
C ARG A 77 -0.02 9.99 -13.49
N VAL A 78 1.13 9.36 -13.70
CA VAL A 78 2.32 10.05 -14.16
C VAL A 78 2.15 10.18 -15.67
N GLY A 79 1.80 11.38 -16.14
CA GLY A 79 1.77 11.68 -17.57
C GLY A 79 3.11 11.30 -18.20
N LYS A 80 3.10 10.90 -19.48
CA LYS A 80 4.34 10.69 -20.27
C LYS A 80 5.06 12.03 -20.42
N ASN A 81 5.82 12.43 -19.40
CA ASN A 81 6.79 13.51 -19.46
C ASN A 81 8.13 12.95 -19.00
N GLU A 82 8.69 12.11 -19.87
CA GLU A 82 10.10 12.01 -20.24
C GLU A 82 10.19 11.18 -21.53
#